data_AF-A0A377M0Z7-F1
#
_entry.id   AF-A0A377M0Z7-F1
#
_cell.length_a   1.000
_cell.length_b   1.000
_cell.length_c   1.000
_cell.angle_alpha   90.00
_cell.angle_beta   90.00
_cell.angle_gamma   90.00
#
_symmetry.space_group_name_H-M   'P 1'
#
loop_
_entity.id
_entity.type
_entity.pdbx_description
1 polymer ?
#
loop_
_entity_poly.entity_id
_entity_poly.type
_entity_poly.pdbx_seq_one_letter_code
_entity_poly.pdbx_strand_id
1 'polypeptide(L)'
;MPPVVPAGPNNPLGRFALRLGVGNGEYLIHGTSAPDSVGLRVSSGCMRMNAPDIKALFEQVRVGTRVQIINEPVKFSVEPDGKRYIEVHRPLAQVEGENPQITPITHSADFASFVSQAGSDKALIDKALSRRAGIPVAVSAANGPSASNNVQSVQNSRVSAAVTEEDGEKVTQ
;
A
#
# COMPACT_ATOMS: atom_id res chain seq x y z
N MET A 1 26.43 19.71 4.41
CA MET A 1 25.87 19.35 3.09
C MET A 1 25.81 20.64 2.25
N PRO A 2 26.03 20.61 0.92
CA PRO A 2 25.93 21.81 0.10
C PRO A 2 24.50 22.40 0.14
N PRO A 3 24.33 23.73 -0.06
CA PRO A 3 23.00 24.37 -0.08
C PRO A 3 22.08 23.84 -1.18
N VAL A 4 22.65 23.36 -2.29
CA VAL A 4 21.94 22.78 -3.42
C VAL A 4 22.68 21.53 -3.88
N VAL A 5 21.93 20.44 -4.06
CA VAL A 5 22.43 19.23 -4.74
C VAL A 5 21.93 19.29 -6.19
N PRO A 6 22.80 19.30 -7.20
CA PRO A 6 22.40 19.41 -8.59
C PRO A 6 21.61 18.18 -9.06
N ALA A 7 20.88 18.33 -10.16
CA ALA A 7 20.26 17.21 -10.84
C ALA A 7 21.32 16.19 -11.29
N GLY A 8 20.97 14.90 -11.26
CA GLY A 8 21.86 13.82 -11.70
C GLY A 8 21.54 12.48 -11.06
N PRO A 9 22.24 11.40 -11.45
CA PRO A 9 21.99 10.04 -10.95
C PRO A 9 22.08 9.89 -9.42
N ASN A 10 22.92 10.72 -8.79
CA ASN A 10 23.17 10.66 -7.35
C ASN A 10 22.30 11.61 -6.53
N ASN A 11 21.38 12.35 -7.16
CA ASN A 11 20.49 13.23 -6.43
C ASN A 11 19.54 12.38 -5.54
N PRO A 12 19.46 12.64 -4.22
CA PRO A 12 18.61 11.85 -3.32
C PRO A 12 17.10 11.98 -3.62
N LEU A 13 16.70 12.97 -4.42
CA LEU A 13 15.33 13.13 -4.92
C LEU A 13 15.05 12.29 -6.18
N GLY A 14 16.07 11.61 -6.72
CA GLY A 14 15.98 10.92 -8.00
C GLY A 14 15.81 11.89 -9.18
N ARG A 15 15.13 11.43 -10.23
CA ARG A 15 14.96 12.18 -11.49
C ARG A 15 13.68 13.02 -11.54
N PHE A 16 12.69 12.69 -10.73
CA PHE A 16 11.36 13.29 -10.76
C PHE A 16 10.90 13.59 -9.33
N ALA A 17 10.20 14.70 -9.17
CA ALA A 17 9.65 15.13 -7.90
C ALA A 17 8.35 15.91 -8.10
N LEU A 18 7.37 15.64 -7.24
CA LEU A 18 6.09 16.31 -7.15
C LEU A 18 6.01 17.00 -5.80
N ARG A 19 5.92 18.32 -5.80
CA ARG A 19 5.84 19.14 -4.59
C ARG A 19 4.39 19.22 -4.11
N LEU A 20 4.17 18.97 -2.83
CA LEU A 20 2.84 19.09 -2.23
C LEU A 20 2.57 20.54 -1.79
N GLY A 21 1.31 20.94 -1.69
CA GLY A 21 0.95 22.27 -1.17
C GLY A 21 1.10 22.43 0.34
N VAL A 22 1.24 21.32 1.08
CA VAL A 22 1.41 21.32 2.55
C VAL A 22 2.82 21.73 2.96
N GLY A 23 2.95 22.40 4.11
CA GLY A 23 4.24 22.80 4.67
C GLY A 23 5.05 23.71 3.75
N ASN A 24 4.41 24.66 3.05
CA ASN A 24 5.07 25.54 2.07
C ASN A 24 5.85 24.78 0.96
N GLY A 25 5.46 23.53 0.68
CA GLY A 25 6.12 22.68 -0.31
C GLY A 25 7.34 21.91 0.20
N GLU A 26 7.53 21.82 1.51
CA GLU A 26 8.59 21.02 2.12
C GLU A 26 8.41 19.51 1.89
N TYR A 27 7.19 19.06 1.64
CA TYR A 27 6.87 17.65 1.42
C TYR A 27 6.77 17.31 -0.06
N LEU A 28 7.42 16.21 -0.45
CA LEU A 28 7.53 15.76 -1.83
C LEU A 28 7.08 14.30 -1.98
N ILE A 29 6.51 13.97 -3.13
CA ILE A 29 6.50 12.61 -3.69
C ILE A 29 7.62 12.60 -4.73
N HIS A 30 8.66 11.79 -4.53
CA HIS A 30 9.87 11.87 -5.35
C HIS A 30 10.53 10.51 -5.56
N GLY A 31 11.44 10.44 -6.53
CA GLY A 31 12.28 9.26 -6.76
C GLY A 31 13.36 9.11 -5.68
N THR A 32 14.25 8.14 -5.82
CA THR A 32 15.40 8.00 -4.91
C THR A 32 16.59 7.40 -5.65
N SER A 33 17.80 7.77 -5.25
CA SER A 33 19.03 7.09 -5.68
C SER A 33 19.32 5.82 -4.86
N ALA A 34 18.56 5.59 -3.78
CA ALA A 34 18.64 4.41 -2.91
C ALA A 34 17.32 3.61 -2.99
N PRO A 35 17.14 2.70 -3.97
CA PRO A 35 15.88 1.98 -4.19
C PRO A 35 15.48 1.11 -3.00
N ASP A 36 16.44 0.50 -2.31
CA ASP A 36 16.19 -0.35 -1.14
C ASP A 36 15.60 0.40 0.07
N SER A 37 15.54 1.74 0.00
CA SER A 37 14.91 2.57 1.02
C SER A 37 13.39 2.71 0.87
N VAL A 38 12.82 2.32 -0.28
CA VAL A 38 11.38 2.42 -0.55
C VAL A 38 10.60 1.44 0.31
N GLY A 39 9.52 1.91 0.93
CA GLY A 39 8.72 1.11 1.87
C GLY A 39 9.28 1.04 3.30
N LEU A 40 10.45 1.63 3.56
CA LEU A 40 11.06 1.73 4.88
C LEU A 40 10.85 3.13 5.49
N ARG A 41 10.81 3.19 6.83
CA ARG A 41 10.69 4.45 7.60
C ARG A 41 12.04 5.14 7.74
N VAL A 42 12.58 5.63 6.63
CA VAL A 42 13.93 6.25 6.56
C VAL A 42 13.93 7.65 5.95
N SER A 43 12.75 8.25 5.80
CA SER A 43 12.59 9.63 5.32
C SER A 43 12.12 10.55 6.45
N SER A 44 12.46 11.84 6.34
CA SER A 44 11.97 12.90 7.24
C SER A 44 10.56 13.40 6.84
N GLY A 45 9.73 12.55 6.21
CA GLY A 45 8.35 12.87 5.85
C GLY A 45 8.04 12.96 4.35
N CYS A 46 9.04 12.92 3.47
CA CYS A 46 8.81 12.79 2.02
C CYS A 46 8.50 11.33 1.62
N MET A 47 7.74 11.15 0.55
CA MET A 47 7.36 9.85 -0.01
C MET A 47 8.31 9.47 -1.14
N ARG A 48 9.05 8.37 -0.96
CA ARG A 48 9.98 7.83 -1.95
C ARG A 48 9.32 6.78 -2.82
N MET A 49 9.61 6.81 -4.11
CA MET A 49 9.16 5.84 -5.10
C MET A 49 10.36 5.32 -5.90
N ASN A 50 10.25 4.10 -6.45
CA ASN A 50 11.25 3.60 -7.38
C ASN A 50 11.25 4.42 -8.67
N ALA A 51 12.37 4.40 -9.40
CA ALA A 51 12.56 5.22 -10.59
C ALA A 51 11.47 5.02 -11.68
N PRO A 52 11.03 3.78 -12.00
CA PRO A 52 9.94 3.58 -12.96
C PRO A 52 8.61 4.15 -12.46
N ASP A 53 8.30 3.96 -11.17
CA ASP A 53 7.02 4.35 -10.57
C ASP A 53 6.86 5.86 -10.52
N ILE A 54 7.89 6.60 -10.08
CA ILE A 54 7.83 8.06 -10.03
C ILE A 54 7.73 8.68 -11.43
N LYS A 55 8.40 8.08 -12.43
CA LYS A 55 8.31 8.54 -13.82
C LYS A 55 6.87 8.39 -14.33
N ALA A 56 6.29 7.20 -14.15
CA ALA A 56 4.91 6.92 -14.56
C ALA A 56 3.92 7.87 -13.87
N LEU A 57 4.08 8.09 -12.56
CA LEU A 57 3.23 9.02 -11.82
C LEU A 57 3.39 10.46 -12.34
N PHE A 58 4.62 10.94 -12.52
CA PHE A 58 4.92 12.29 -12.98
C PHE A 58 4.31 12.61 -14.35
N GLU A 59 4.28 11.62 -15.25
CA GLU A 59 3.69 11.76 -16.59
C GLU A 59 2.15 11.82 -16.57
N GLN A 60 1.50 11.29 -15.52
CA GLN A 60 0.05 11.18 -15.43
C GLN A 60 -0.62 12.30 -14.62
N VAL A 61 0.09 12.87 -13.63
CA VAL A 61 -0.51 13.83 -12.68
C VAL A 61 -0.31 15.27 -13.11
N ARG A 62 -1.34 16.09 -12.92
CA ARG A 62 -1.29 17.54 -13.20
C ARG A 62 -1.12 18.34 -11.91
N VAL A 63 -0.56 19.54 -12.01
CA VAL A 63 -0.53 20.50 -10.89
C VAL A 63 -1.97 20.78 -10.44
N GLY A 64 -2.18 20.84 -9.12
CA GLY A 64 -3.51 20.99 -8.52
C GLY A 64 -4.26 19.66 -8.29
N THR A 65 -3.68 18.52 -8.68
CA THR A 65 -4.24 17.20 -8.33
C THR A 65 -4.29 17.05 -6.81
N ARG A 66 -5.45 16.67 -6.27
CA ARG A 66 -5.64 16.45 -4.84
C ARG A 66 -4.79 15.28 -4.35
N VAL A 67 -4.06 15.50 -3.27
CA VAL A 67 -3.35 14.45 -2.51
C VAL A 67 -4.01 14.31 -1.16
N GLN A 68 -4.33 13.08 -0.77
CA GLN A 68 -4.85 12.75 0.55
C GLN A 68 -3.91 11.73 1.19
N ILE A 69 -3.42 12.04 2.39
CA ILE A 69 -2.59 11.15 3.19
C ILE A 69 -3.51 10.53 4.25
N ILE A 70 -3.55 9.20 4.30
CA ILE A 70 -4.36 8.44 5.26
C ILE A 70 -3.46 7.49 6.06
N ASN A 71 -3.89 7.16 7.28
CA ASN A 71 -3.25 6.15 8.11
C ASN A 71 -4.30 5.11 8.50
N GLU A 72 -4.59 4.21 7.56
CA GLU A 72 -5.60 3.16 7.73
C GLU A 72 -4.95 1.78 7.59
N PRO A 73 -4.48 1.18 8.71
CA PRO A 73 -3.91 -0.16 8.69
C PRO A 73 -4.95 -1.25 8.43
N VAL A 74 -6.25 -0.94 8.52
CA VAL A 74 -7.34 -1.89 8.24
C VAL A 74 -8.20 -1.32 7.12
N LYS A 75 -8.20 -2.02 5.98
CA LYS A 75 -9.11 -1.76 4.86
C LYS A 75 -10.16 -2.86 4.81
N PHE A 76 -11.37 -2.53 4.40
CA PHE A 76 -12.46 -3.48 4.30
C PHE A 76 -13.42 -3.12 3.18
N SER A 77 -14.12 -4.11 2.65
CA SER A 77 -15.13 -3.93 1.61
C SER A 77 -16.26 -4.94 1.74
N VAL A 78 -17.43 -4.54 1.24
CA VAL A 78 -18.54 -5.44 0.90
C VAL A 78 -18.69 -5.35 -0.62
N GLU A 79 -18.40 -6.45 -1.30
CA GLU A 79 -18.48 -6.54 -2.76
C GLU A 79 -19.94 -6.64 -3.23
N PRO A 80 -20.22 -6.35 -4.51
CA PRO A 80 -21.58 -6.42 -5.06
C PRO A 80 -22.26 -7.79 -4.91
N ASP A 81 -21.49 -8.88 -4.81
CA ASP A 81 -22.00 -10.25 -4.59
C ASP A 81 -22.23 -10.58 -3.10
N GLY A 82 -22.06 -9.60 -2.20
CA GLY A 82 -22.20 -9.75 -0.76
C GLY A 82 -20.96 -10.35 -0.08
N LYS A 83 -19.89 -10.68 -0.82
CA LYS A 83 -18.63 -11.09 -0.21
C LYS A 83 -18.01 -9.95 0.57
N ARG A 84 -17.34 -10.31 1.65
CA ARG A 84 -16.72 -9.34 2.56
C ARG A 84 -15.25 -9.61 2.66
N TYR A 85 -14.46 -8.55 2.55
CA TYR A 85 -13.02 -8.63 2.63
C TYR A 85 -12.47 -7.68 3.67
N ILE A 86 -11.39 -8.11 4.33
CA ILE A 86 -10.52 -7.19 5.07
C ILE A 86 -9.06 -7.40 4.68
N GLU A 87 -8.29 -6.34 4.69
CA GLU A 87 -6.85 -6.33 4.52
C GLU A 87 -6.22 -5.61 5.71
N VAL A 88 -5.47 -6.34 6.52
CA VAL A 88 -4.90 -5.82 7.77
C VAL A 88 -3.38 -5.73 7.65
N HIS A 89 -2.86 -4.53 7.77
CA HIS A 89 -1.44 -4.20 7.88
C HIS A 89 -1.03 -3.98 9.33
N ARG A 90 0.27 -4.01 9.55
CA ARG A 90 0.84 -3.53 10.80
C ARG A 90 0.63 -2.01 10.89
N PRO A 91 0.18 -1.46 12.04
CA PRO A 91 0.07 -0.02 12.23
C PRO A 91 1.42 0.68 12.10
N LEU A 92 1.38 1.98 11.81
CA LEU A 92 2.58 2.81 11.77
C LEU A 92 3.17 2.96 13.18
N ALA A 93 4.41 2.49 13.35
CA ALA A 93 5.19 2.70 14.57
C ALA A 93 5.39 4.20 14.83
N GLN A 94 5.07 4.64 16.05
CA GLN A 94 5.17 6.05 16.43
C GLN A 94 6.60 6.40 16.81
N VAL A 95 7.26 5.52 17.54
CA VAL A 95 8.65 5.69 18.00
C VAL A 95 9.57 4.62 17.39
N GLU A 96 10.87 4.90 17.38
CA GLU A 96 11.87 3.94 16.94
C GLU A 96 11.94 2.76 17.92
N GLY A 97 12.11 1.54 17.39
CA GLY A 97 12.16 0.31 18.18
C GLY A 97 10.79 -0.24 18.62
N GLU A 98 9.69 0.46 18.37
CA GLU A 98 8.35 -0.06 18.61
C GLU A 98 8.06 -1.26 17.70
N ASN A 99 7.50 -2.34 18.27
CA ASN A 99 7.11 -3.51 17.49
C ASN A 99 5.66 -3.39 16.99
N PRO A 100 5.45 -3.07 15.70
CA PRO A 100 4.10 -2.83 15.18
C PRO A 100 3.26 -4.11 15.08
N GLN A 101 3.82 -5.30 15.34
CA GLN A 101 3.02 -6.53 15.43
C GLN A 101 2.13 -6.56 16.68
N ILE A 102 2.55 -5.92 17.77
CA ILE A 102 1.84 -5.92 19.06
C ILE A 102 1.17 -4.58 19.39
N THR A 103 1.52 -3.51 18.68
CA THR A 103 0.86 -2.20 18.84
C THR A 103 -0.65 -2.31 18.61
N PRO A 104 -1.50 -1.74 19.48
CA PRO A 104 -2.95 -1.71 19.26
C PRO A 104 -3.31 -1.00 17.95
N ILE A 105 -4.30 -1.55 17.24
CA ILE A 105 -4.88 -0.89 16.06
C ILE A 105 -6.10 -0.11 16.53
N THR A 106 -6.12 1.20 16.31
CA THR A 106 -7.34 2.00 16.48
C THR A 106 -8.28 1.73 15.31
N HIS A 107 -9.52 1.37 15.63
CA HIS A 107 -10.54 1.06 14.63
C HIS A 107 -11.44 2.27 14.35
N SER A 108 -11.81 2.47 13.08
CA SER A 108 -12.82 3.47 12.71
C SER A 108 -14.22 3.00 13.11
N ALA A 109 -15.16 3.96 13.24
CA ALA A 109 -16.56 3.66 13.50
C ALA A 109 -17.15 2.78 12.38
N ASP A 110 -16.83 3.09 11.12
CA ASP A 110 -17.28 2.31 9.96
C ASP A 110 -16.79 0.86 10.00
N PHE A 111 -15.55 0.64 10.43
CA PHE A 111 -15.05 -0.71 10.62
C PHE A 111 -15.80 -1.44 11.74
N ALA A 112 -16.05 -0.76 12.88
CA ALA A 112 -16.84 -1.35 13.96
C ALA A 112 -18.26 -1.74 13.49
N SER A 113 -18.89 -0.91 12.66
CA SER A 113 -20.17 -1.24 12.01
C SER A 113 -20.06 -2.39 11.03
N PHE A 114 -19.00 -2.46 10.21
CA PHE A 114 -18.76 -3.58 9.31
C PHE A 114 -18.62 -4.90 10.08
N VAL A 115 -17.90 -4.91 11.21
CA VAL A 115 -17.71 -6.10 12.05
C VAL A 115 -19.01 -6.55 12.72
N SER A 116 -19.89 -5.61 13.11
CA SER A 116 -21.15 -5.95 13.80
C SER A 116 -22.28 -6.40 12.88
N GLN A 117 -22.14 -6.24 11.56
CA GLN A 117 -23.12 -6.72 10.58
C GLN A 117 -23.16 -8.25 10.53
N ALA A 118 -24.36 -8.84 10.47
CA ALA A 118 -24.58 -10.30 10.46
C ALA A 118 -23.87 -11.04 9.31
N GLY A 119 -23.54 -10.34 8.21
CA GLY A 119 -22.79 -10.91 7.09
C GLY A 119 -21.29 -11.10 7.35
N SER A 120 -20.76 -10.64 8.50
CA SER A 120 -19.34 -10.66 8.84
C SER A 120 -19.02 -11.77 9.85
N ASP A 121 -18.03 -12.61 9.54
CA ASP A 121 -17.52 -13.64 10.46
C ASP A 121 -16.47 -13.03 11.40
N LYS A 122 -16.87 -12.85 12.67
CA LYS A 122 -16.00 -12.28 13.70
C LYS A 122 -14.72 -13.09 13.94
N ALA A 123 -14.79 -14.43 13.87
CA ALA A 123 -13.62 -15.27 14.13
C ALA A 123 -12.59 -15.14 13.00
N LEU A 124 -13.02 -15.04 11.75
CA LEU A 124 -12.13 -14.77 10.61
C LEU A 124 -11.52 -13.37 10.69
N ILE A 125 -12.29 -12.38 11.13
CA ILE A 125 -11.83 -11.00 11.34
C ILE A 125 -10.76 -10.95 12.43
N ASP A 126 -11.02 -11.53 13.61
CA ASP A 126 -10.09 -11.54 14.73
C ASP A 126 -8.78 -12.28 14.36
N LYS A 127 -8.88 -13.36 13.56
CA LYS A 127 -7.70 -14.07 13.01
C LYS A 127 -6.90 -13.20 12.03
N ALA A 128 -7.56 -12.43 11.17
CA ALA A 128 -6.86 -11.53 10.26
C ALA A 128 -6.25 -10.32 11.00
N LEU A 129 -6.92 -9.78 12.01
CA LEU A 129 -6.44 -8.69 12.88
C LEU A 129 -5.19 -9.08 13.68
N SER A 130 -5.11 -10.33 14.14
CA SER A 130 -3.92 -10.85 14.81
C SER A 130 -2.78 -11.14 13.83
N ARG A 131 -3.09 -11.67 12.64
CA ARG A 131 -2.08 -12.02 11.63
C ARG A 131 -1.39 -10.81 11.01
N ARG A 132 -2.15 -9.76 10.66
CA ARG A 132 -1.65 -8.50 10.03
C ARG A 132 -0.78 -8.74 8.80
N ALA A 133 -1.21 -9.66 7.93
CA ALA A 133 -0.41 -10.12 6.79
C ALA A 133 -0.34 -9.14 5.60
N GLY A 134 -1.16 -8.09 5.59
CA GLY A 134 -1.21 -7.11 4.50
C GLY A 134 -1.82 -7.66 3.20
N ILE A 135 -2.52 -8.79 3.25
CA ILE A 135 -3.16 -9.43 2.09
C ILE A 135 -4.68 -9.52 2.34
N PRO A 136 -5.54 -9.18 1.36
CA PRO A 136 -6.99 -9.30 1.48
C PRO A 136 -7.45 -10.73 1.81
N VAL A 137 -8.42 -10.81 2.72
CA VAL A 137 -8.97 -12.04 3.27
C VAL A 137 -10.49 -12.00 3.24
N ALA A 138 -11.12 -13.08 2.79
CA ALA A 138 -12.57 -13.24 2.90
C ALA A 138 -12.99 -13.43 4.37
N VAL A 139 -14.01 -12.67 4.80
CA VAL A 139 -14.57 -12.70 6.16
C VAL A 139 -16.10 -12.75 6.16
N SER A 140 -16.70 -13.24 5.08
CA SER A 140 -18.15 -13.46 5.05
C SER A 140 -18.57 -14.52 6.05
N ALA A 141 -19.65 -14.28 6.80
CA ALA A 141 -20.29 -15.30 7.61
C ALA A 141 -20.79 -16.44 6.72
N ALA A 142 -20.48 -17.68 7.11
CA ALA A 142 -21.05 -18.85 6.45
C ALA A 142 -22.55 -18.96 6.80
N ASN A 143 -23.39 -19.22 5.80
CA ASN A 143 -24.75 -19.70 6.04
C ASN A 143 -24.66 -21.17 6.51
N GLY A 144 -24.39 -21.44 7.80
CA GLY A 144 -24.35 -22.79 8.40
C GLY A 144 -23.00 -23.19 9.04
N PRO A 145 -22.94 -24.28 9.85
CA PRO A 145 -21.96 -24.47 10.91
C PRO A 145 -20.52 -24.46 10.40
N SER A 146 -19.72 -23.65 11.07
CA SER A 146 -18.35 -23.27 10.74
C SER A 146 -17.43 -24.50 10.68
N ALA A 147 -17.08 -24.91 9.47
CA ALA A 147 -15.94 -25.79 9.25
C ALA A 147 -14.65 -24.95 9.39
N SER A 148 -13.69 -25.45 10.16
CA SER A 148 -12.35 -24.89 10.37
C SER A 148 -11.56 -24.79 9.06
N ASN A 149 -11.91 -23.86 8.18
CA ASN A 149 -11.20 -23.62 6.96
C ASN A 149 -10.11 -22.57 7.19
N ASN A 150 -8.92 -22.88 6.69
CA ASN A 150 -7.82 -21.93 6.66
C ASN A 150 -8.24 -20.71 5.83
N VAL A 151 -8.01 -19.54 6.40
CA VAL A 151 -8.23 -18.24 5.78
C VAL A 151 -7.37 -18.14 4.53
N GLN A 152 -7.93 -18.42 3.37
CA GLN A 152 -7.23 -18.32 2.10
C GLN A 152 -7.21 -16.86 1.61
N SER A 153 -6.02 -16.41 1.23
CA SER A 153 -5.82 -15.14 0.55
C SER A 153 -6.54 -15.17 -0.79
N VAL A 154 -7.23 -14.10 -1.17
CA VAL A 154 -7.71 -13.97 -2.55
C VAL A 154 -6.51 -13.58 -3.40
N GLN A 155 -5.97 -14.56 -4.13
CA GLN A 155 -5.06 -14.26 -5.21
C GLN A 155 -5.90 -13.67 -6.35
N ASN A 156 -5.56 -12.45 -6.77
CA ASN A 156 -6.10 -11.90 -8.00
C ASN A 156 -5.60 -12.81 -9.13
N SER A 157 -6.47 -13.68 -9.64
CA SER A 157 -6.17 -14.55 -10.76
C SER A 157 -5.88 -13.66 -11.96
N ARG A 158 -4.60 -13.42 -12.25
CA ARG A 158 -4.20 -12.90 -13.55
C ARG A 158 -4.66 -13.93 -14.58
N VAL A 159 -5.54 -13.51 -15.49
CA VAL A 159 -5.73 -14.23 -16.76
C VAL A 159 -4.39 -14.11 -17.48
N SER A 160 -3.59 -15.17 -17.43
CA SER A 160 -2.36 -15.28 -18.22
C SER A 160 -2.75 -15.40 -19.69
N ALA A 161 -2.85 -14.27 -20.38
CA ALA A 161 -2.65 -14.26 -21.83
C ALA A 161 -1.15 -14.40 -22.06
N ALA A 162 -0.74 -15.58 -22.53
CA ALA A 162 0.63 -15.84 -22.93
C ALA A 162 1.02 -14.85 -24.04
N VAL A 163 2.00 -14.00 -23.75
CA VAL A 163 2.74 -13.28 -24.79
C VAL A 163 3.93 -14.18 -25.11
N THR A 164 3.89 -14.80 -26.27
CA THR A 164 5.02 -15.54 -26.84
C THR A 164 6.15 -14.55 -27.11
N GLU A 165 7.31 -14.80 -26.50
CA GLU A 165 8.56 -14.13 -26.87
C GLU A 165 8.97 -14.63 -28.26
N GLU A 166 9.02 -13.72 -29.24
CA GLU A 166 9.78 -13.93 -30.47
C GLU A 166 11.15 -13.24 -30.35
N ASP A 167 12.16 -14.05 -30.59
CA ASP A 167 13.58 -13.76 -30.61
C ASP A 167 13.97 -13.09 -31.94
N GLY A 168 14.90 -12.13 -31.88
CA GLY A 168 15.64 -11.64 -33.05
C GLY A 168 15.29 -10.24 -33.59
N GLU A 169 16.18 -9.27 -33.38
CA GLU A 169 17.06 -8.74 -34.45
C GLU A 169 17.90 -7.58 -33.88
N LYS A 170 19.23 -7.74 -33.91
CA LYS A 170 20.18 -6.65 -33.70
C LYS A 170 20.10 -5.68 -34.87
N VAL A 171 19.85 -4.40 -34.63
CA VAL A 171 20.17 -3.35 -35.60
C VAL A 171 21.15 -2.37 -34.98
N THR A 172 22.34 -2.36 -35.60
CA THR A 172 23.41 -1.39 -35.37
C THR A 172 23.12 -0.18 -36.24
N GLN A 173 23.18 1.01 -35.66
CA GLN A 173 23.88 2.21 -36.16
C GLN A 173 23.85 3.30 -35.11
#